data_AF-A0A662BFC3-F1
#
_entry.id   AF-A0A662BFC3-F1
#
_cell.length_a   1.000
_cell.length_b   1.000
_cell.length_c   1.000
_cell.angle_alpha   90.00
_cell.angle_beta   90.00
_cell.angle_gamma   90.00
#
_symmetry.space_group_name_H-M   'P 1'
#
loop_
_entity.id
_entity.type
_entity.pdbx_description
1 polymer ?
#
loop_
_entity_poly.entity_id
_entity_poly.type
_entity_poly.pdbx_seq_one_letter_code
_entity_poly.pdbx_strand_id
1 'polypeptide(L)' 'MKNTALTAVHESLGAKIVPFAGYNMPVQYE' A
#
# COMPACT_ATOMS: atom_id res chain seq x y z
N MET A 1 -4.89 -7.54 7.67
CA MET A 1 -5.23 -7.16 6.29
C MET A 1 -4.25 -7.80 5.34
N LYS A 2 -4.67 -8.14 4.13
CA LYS A 2 -3.76 -8.78 3.17
C LYS A 2 -2.94 -7.70 2.46
N ASN A 3 -1.63 -7.90 2.43
CA ASN A 3 -0.71 -7.04 1.69
C ASN A 3 -0.69 -7.47 0.22
N THR A 4 -0.56 -6.50 -0.68
CA THR A 4 -0.33 -6.79 -2.10
C THR A 4 1.13 -7.19 -2.32
N ALA A 5 1.43 -7.93 -3.38
CA ALA A 5 2.79 -8.42 -3.68
C ALA A 5 3.84 -7.30 -3.76
N LEU A 6 3.43 -6.07 -4.10
CA LEU A 6 4.31 -4.91 -4.27
C LEU A 6 4.25 -3.93 -3.09
N THR A 7 3.70 -4.34 -1.94
CA THR A 7 3.57 -3.47 -0.74
C THR A 7 4.91 -2.82 -0.35
N ALA A 8 6.00 -3.59 -0.34
CA ALA A 8 7.33 -3.07 -0.01
C ALA A 8 7.84 -2.04 -1.04
N VAL A 9 7.50 -2.19 -2.33
CA VAL A 9 7.84 -1.21 -3.37
C VAL A 9 7.09 0.08 -3.14
N HIS A 10 5.79 -0.02 -2.86
CA HIS A 10 4.96 1.14 -2.55
C HIS A 10 5.47 1.87 -1.29
N GLU A 11 5.78 1.16 -0.21
CA GLU A 11 6.38 1.75 1.00
C GLU A 11 7.72 2.45 0.70
N SER A 12 8.58 1.84 -0.14
CA SER A 12 9.87 2.43 -0.52
C SER A 12 9.73 3.71 -1.36
N LEU A 13 8.62 3.86 -2.09
CA LEU A 13 8.27 5.03 -2.89
C LEU A 13 7.50 6.08 -2.07
N GLY A 14 7.41 5.93 -0.75
CA GLY A 14 6.67 6.86 0.11
C GLY A 14 5.15 6.72 -0.04
N ALA A 15 4.66 5.56 -0.48
CA ALA A 15 3.23 5.38 -0.67
C ALA A 15 2.47 5.40 0.66
N LYS A 16 1.43 6.21 0.73
CA LYS A 16 0.46 6.17 1.81
C LYS A 16 -0.46 4.97 1.59
N ILE A 17 -0.27 3.94 2.40
CA ILE A 17 -1.06 2.71 2.37
C ILE A 17 -2.25 2.84 3.31
N VAL A 18 -3.45 2.54 2.81
CA VAL A 18 -4.68 2.55 3.60
C VAL A 18 -5.45 1.23 3.48
N PRO A 19 -6.18 0.85 4.53
CA PRO A 19 -7.05 -0.31 4.51
C PRO A 19 -8.24 -0.11 3.56
N PHE A 20 -8.35 -0.92 2.51
CA PHE A 20 -9.49 -0.92 1.59
C PHE A 20 -9.90 -2.34 1.21
N ALA A 21 -11.20 -2.66 1.36
CA ALA A 21 -11.77 -3.97 1.03
C ALA A 21 -11.00 -5.18 1.62
N GLY A 22 -10.39 -5.02 2.80
CA GLY A 22 -9.58 -6.06 3.47
C GLY A 22 -8.12 -6.17 3.02
N TYR A 23 -7.69 -5.32 2.07
CA TYR A 23 -6.32 -5.22 1.57
C TYR A 23 -5.68 -3.89 1.95
N ASN A 24 -4.35 -3.91 2.04
CA ASN A 24 -3.54 -2.71 2.20
C ASN A 24 -3.22 -2.17 0.81
N MET A 25 -3.83 -1.04 0.45
CA MET A 25 -3.74 -0.44 -0.89
C MET A 25 -3.01 0.90 -0.83
N PRO A 26 -2.05 1.17 -1.73
CA PRO A 26 -1.44 2.50 -1.86
C PRO A 26 -2.44 3.47 -2.51
N VAL A 27 -2.74 4.59 -1.85
CA VAL A 27 -3.67 5.61 -2.38
C VAL A 27 -2.98 6.87 -2.88
N GLN A 28 -1.75 7.11 -2.43
CA GLN A 28 -0.97 8.28 -2.81
C GLN A 28 0.51 7.95 -2.70
N TYR A 29 1.33 8.52 -3.58
CA TYR A 29 2.78 8.55 -3.48
C TYR A 29 3.21 9.99 -3.21
N GLU A 30 4.28 10.19 -2.45
CA GLU A 30 4.88 11.51 -2.20
C GLU A 30 5.88 11.88 -3.31
#